data_AF-A0A1I2P278-F1
#
_entry.id   AF-A0A1I2P278-F1
#
_cell.length_a   1.000
_cell.length_b   1.000
_cell.length_c   1.000
_cell.angle_alpha   90.00
_cell.angle_beta   90.00
_cell.angle_gamma   90.00
#
_symmetry.space_group_name_H-M   'P 1'
#
loop_
_entity.id
_entity.type
_entity.pdbx_description
1 polymer ?
#
loop_
_entity_poly.entity_id
_entity_poly.type
_entity_poly.pdbx_seq_one_letter_code
_entity_poly.pdbx_strand_id
1 'polypeptide(L)'
;MIQPIYLQVLRKIHNGLAGSSAVWVVTGSLGMALQGMPVTVNDIDIQTDRSGAYEIERRFAPFVTRKVTFSEAETIRSHFGSLTIDGIRVEIMGDIQKRLEDGSWEEPVDPAPFRRYVETDGMRIPVLSLEYEYRAYLRLGRREKAEKIRRWLEGQNS
;
A
#
# COMPACT_ATOMS: atom_id res chain seq x y z
N MET A 1 -13.37 -12.23 -3.74
CA MET A 1 -12.40 -12.83 -4.68
C MET A 1 -11.69 -11.70 -5.40
N ILE A 2 -10.36 -11.72 -5.48
CA ILE A 2 -9.59 -10.69 -6.21
C ILE A 2 -9.82 -10.92 -7.70
N GLN A 3 -10.20 -9.88 -8.44
CA GLN A 3 -10.40 -10.02 -9.89
C GLN A 3 -9.06 -10.26 -10.60
N PRO A 4 -9.01 -11.09 -11.66
CA PRO A 4 -7.75 -11.45 -12.33
C PRO A 4 -6.93 -10.25 -12.82
N ILE A 5 -7.58 -9.16 -13.23
CA ILE A 5 -6.88 -7.95 -13.70
C ILE A 5 -5.95 -7.36 -12.64
N TYR A 6 -6.34 -7.36 -11.36
CA TYR A 6 -5.49 -6.84 -10.28
C TYR A 6 -4.26 -7.72 -10.06
N LEU A 7 -4.39 -9.05 -10.19
CA LEU A 7 -3.27 -9.97 -10.08
C LEU A 7 -2.30 -9.83 -11.26
N GLN A 8 -2.81 -9.58 -12.47
CA GLN A 8 -1.99 -9.31 -13.65
C GLN A 8 -1.17 -8.02 -13.50
N VAL A 9 -1.80 -6.93 -13.03
CA VAL A 9 -1.10 -5.68 -12.77
C VAL A 9 -0.10 -5.84 -11.62
N LEU A 10 -0.47 -6.54 -10.55
CA LEU A 10 0.44 -6.86 -9.45
C LEU A 10 1.65 -7.66 -9.92
N ARG A 11 1.49 -8.58 -10.89
CA ARG A 11 2.60 -9.31 -11.51
C ARG A 11 3.54 -8.39 -12.28
N LYS A 12 3.01 -7.43 -13.04
CA LYS A 12 3.82 -6.42 -13.72
C LYS A 12 4.63 -5.59 -12.73
N ILE A 13 4.01 -5.21 -11.60
CA ILE A 13 4.67 -4.48 -10.51
C ILE A 13 5.80 -5.33 -9.90
N HIS A 14 5.47 -6.55 -9.48
CA HIS A 14 6.42 -7.50 -8.89
C HIS A 14 7.64 -7.73 -9.80
N ASN A 15 7.42 -7.99 -11.09
CA ASN A 15 8.49 -8.23 -12.05
C ASN A 15 9.28 -6.96 -12.37
N GLY A 16 8.63 -5.81 -12.50
CA GLY A 16 9.30 -4.54 -12.77
C GLY A 16 10.18 -4.07 -11.62
N LEU A 17 9.85 -4.45 -10.38
CA LEU A 17 10.64 -4.18 -9.18
C LEU A 17 11.67 -5.26 -8.84
N ALA A 18 11.74 -6.35 -9.61
CA ALA A 18 12.76 -7.36 -9.44
C ALA A 18 14.17 -6.75 -9.56
N GLY A 19 15.06 -7.12 -8.62
CA GLY A 19 16.42 -6.59 -8.53
C GLY A 19 16.52 -5.12 -8.10
N SER A 20 15.42 -4.49 -7.68
CA SER A 20 15.44 -3.17 -7.05
C SER A 20 15.80 -3.28 -5.57
N SER A 21 16.48 -2.27 -5.03
CA SER A 21 16.67 -2.10 -3.58
C SER A 21 15.48 -1.40 -2.91
N ALA A 22 14.48 -0.95 -3.68
CA ALA A 22 13.31 -0.27 -3.13
C ALA A 22 12.55 -1.17 -2.15
N VAL A 23 12.31 -0.65 -0.94
CA VAL A 23 11.40 -1.28 0.01
C VAL A 23 9.98 -0.96 -0.42
N TRP A 24 9.17 -1.96 -0.73
CA TRP A 24 7.76 -1.74 -1.06
C TRP A 24 6.88 -2.79 -0.42
N VAL A 25 5.63 -2.39 -0.13
CA VAL A 25 4.56 -3.26 0.33
C VAL A 25 3.26 -2.87 -0.35
N VAL A 26 2.42 -3.86 -0.66
CA VAL A 26 1.02 -3.62 -1.04
C VAL A 26 0.23 -3.33 0.22
N THR A 27 -0.50 -2.22 0.22
CA THR A 27 -1.35 -1.78 1.32
C THR A 27 -2.80 -1.65 0.83
N GLY A 28 -3.70 -1.15 1.67
CA GLY A 28 -5.07 -0.86 1.30
C GLY A 28 -5.88 -2.09 0.93
N SER A 29 -6.83 -1.91 0.00
CA SER A 29 -7.83 -2.93 -0.30
C SER A 29 -7.23 -4.23 -0.87
N LEU A 30 -6.25 -4.13 -1.78
CA LEU A 30 -5.57 -5.29 -2.34
C LEU A 30 -4.71 -6.00 -1.28
N GLY A 31 -3.96 -5.27 -0.46
CA GLY A 31 -3.13 -5.85 0.61
C GLY A 31 -3.96 -6.64 1.63
N MET A 32 -5.16 -6.13 1.96
CA MET A 32 -6.12 -6.83 2.82
C MET A 32 -6.71 -8.08 2.15
N ALA A 33 -7.11 -7.99 0.88
CA ALA A 33 -7.67 -9.11 0.15
C ALA A 33 -6.65 -10.25 -0.05
N LEU A 34 -5.39 -9.92 -0.29
CA LEU A 34 -4.28 -10.88 -0.37
C LEU A 34 -4.08 -11.64 0.95
N GLN A 35 -4.39 -11.00 2.09
CA GLN A 35 -4.37 -11.61 3.42
C GLN A 35 -5.70 -12.30 3.79
N GLY A 36 -6.57 -12.56 2.81
CA GLY A 36 -7.79 -13.34 2.98
C GLY A 36 -9.04 -12.55 3.37
N MET A 37 -8.94 -11.24 3.63
CA MET A 37 -10.11 -10.45 3.99
C MET A 37 -11.12 -10.36 2.83
N PRO A 38 -12.43 -10.52 3.07
CA PRO A 38 -13.46 -10.40 2.05
C PRO A 38 -13.78 -8.93 1.74
N VAL A 39 -12.84 -8.22 1.11
CA VAL A 39 -12.99 -6.82 0.70
C VAL A 39 -12.94 -6.66 -0.82
N THR A 40 -13.67 -5.68 -1.33
CA THR A 40 -13.61 -5.29 -2.75
C THR A 40 -12.33 -4.50 -3.00
N VAL A 41 -11.60 -4.88 -4.05
CA VAL A 41 -10.41 -4.18 -4.55
C VAL A 41 -10.83 -3.22 -5.67
N ASN A 42 -10.38 -1.96 -5.58
CA ASN A 42 -10.70 -0.91 -6.56
C ASN A 42 -9.46 -0.33 -7.26
N ASP A 43 -8.30 -0.46 -6.61
CA ASP A 43 -7.02 0.09 -7.01
C ASP A 43 -5.90 -0.69 -6.29
N ILE A 44 -4.65 -0.33 -6.60
CA ILE A 44 -3.47 -0.89 -5.97
C ILE A 44 -2.74 0.23 -5.23
N ASP A 45 -2.57 0.06 -3.93
CA ASP A 45 -1.81 1.00 -3.11
C ASP A 45 -0.44 0.41 -2.79
N ILE A 46 0.62 1.14 -3.12
CA ILE A 46 1.99 0.78 -2.76
C ILE A 46 2.52 1.78 -1.73
N GLN A 47 2.90 1.27 -0.57
CA GLN A 47 3.67 2.03 0.41
C GLN A 47 5.15 1.65 0.31
N THR A 48 6.00 2.66 0.43
CA THR A 48 7.45 2.55 0.26
C THR A 48 8.15 3.63 1.10
N ASP A 49 9.48 3.66 1.08
CA ASP A 49 10.26 4.78 1.59
C ASP A 49 10.37 5.88 0.52
N ARG A 50 10.91 7.05 0.88
CA ARG A 50 11.13 8.14 -0.10
C ARG A 50 11.92 7.66 -1.30
N SER A 51 13.02 6.92 -1.11
CA SER A 51 13.87 6.50 -2.22
C SER A 51 13.14 5.52 -3.14
N GLY A 52 12.38 4.57 -2.57
CA GLY A 52 11.58 3.62 -3.32
C GLY A 52 10.46 4.26 -4.11
N ALA A 53 9.81 5.35 -3.65
CA ALA A 53 8.78 6.03 -4.44
C ALA A 53 9.30 6.54 -5.79
N TYR A 54 10.46 7.21 -5.78
CA TYR A 54 11.10 7.70 -6.99
C TYR A 54 11.67 6.56 -7.85
N GLU A 55 12.15 5.48 -7.24
CA GLU A 55 12.62 4.30 -7.98
C GLU A 55 11.47 3.57 -8.69
N ILE A 56 10.31 3.43 -8.04
CA ILE A 56 9.10 2.90 -8.66
C ILE A 56 8.69 3.80 -9.83
N GLU A 57 8.59 5.11 -9.64
CA GLU A 57 8.29 6.05 -10.73
C GLU A 57 9.23 5.86 -11.92
N ARG A 58 10.54 5.79 -11.66
CA ARG A 58 11.56 5.64 -12.71
C ARG A 58 11.38 4.34 -13.49
N ARG A 59 11.14 3.22 -12.81
CA ARG A 59 10.96 1.90 -13.44
C ARG A 59 9.66 1.77 -14.23
N PHE A 60 8.62 2.46 -13.79
CA PHE A 60 7.32 2.47 -14.45
C PHE A 60 7.05 3.77 -15.22
N ALA A 61 8.09 4.48 -15.65
CA ALA A 61 7.98 5.80 -16.29
C ALA A 61 6.92 5.89 -17.42
N PRO A 62 6.77 4.88 -18.31
CA PRO A 62 5.72 4.91 -19.34
C PRO A 62 4.28 4.88 -18.81
N PHE A 63 4.08 4.43 -17.57
CA PHE A 63 2.76 4.28 -16.93
C PHE A 63 2.43 5.44 -15.99
N VAL A 64 3.33 6.41 -15.80
CA VAL A 64 3.14 7.49 -14.84
C VAL A 64 2.03 8.43 -15.29
N THR A 65 0.99 8.54 -14.46
CA THR A 65 -0.12 9.51 -14.64
C THR A 65 0.02 10.72 -13.75
N ARG A 66 0.68 10.57 -12.59
CA ARG A 66 1.07 11.67 -11.71
C ARG A 66 2.49 11.44 -11.23
N LYS A 67 3.38 12.40 -11.53
CA LYS A 67 4.77 12.37 -11.06
C LYS A 67 4.82 12.33 -9.53
N VAL A 68 5.79 11.60 -8.98
CA VAL A 68 6.04 11.53 -7.55
C VAL A 68 6.57 12.87 -7.07
N THR A 69 5.80 13.55 -6.24
CA THR A 69 6.20 14.78 -5.56
C THR A 69 5.79 14.72 -4.10
N PHE A 70 6.45 15.50 -3.26
CA PHE A 70 5.91 15.71 -1.92
C PHE A 70 4.50 16.31 -2.03
N SER A 71 3.54 15.73 -1.31
CA SER A 71 2.14 16.14 -1.29
C SER A 71 1.63 16.03 0.13
N GLU A 72 0.89 17.04 0.56
CA GLU A 72 0.30 17.12 1.90
C GLU A 72 -1.20 17.39 1.78
N ALA A 73 -1.97 16.65 2.56
CA ALA A 73 -3.38 16.87 2.85
C ALA A 73 -3.54 17.10 4.36
N GLU A 74 -4.76 17.38 4.82
CA GLU A 74 -5.01 17.70 6.24
C GLU A 74 -4.49 16.62 7.21
N THR A 75 -4.68 15.34 6.86
CA THR A 75 -4.41 14.20 7.77
C THR A 75 -3.25 13.32 7.34
N ILE A 76 -2.69 13.52 6.15
CA ILE A 76 -1.67 12.66 5.55
C ILE A 76 -0.73 13.44 4.63
N ARG A 77 0.55 13.11 4.66
CA ARG A 77 1.54 13.58 3.67
C ARG A 77 2.50 12.47 3.28
N SER A 78 3.04 12.56 2.07
CA SER A 78 4.00 11.59 1.54
C SER A 78 4.66 12.12 0.26
N HIS A 79 5.67 11.40 -0.23
CA HIS A 79 6.06 11.43 -1.63
C HIS A 79 5.03 10.64 -2.45
N PHE A 80 4.06 11.37 -3.01
CA PHE A 80 2.89 10.79 -3.65
C PHE A 80 2.98 10.89 -5.18
N GLY A 81 2.69 9.78 -5.85
CA GLY A 81 2.50 9.73 -7.30
C GLY A 81 1.50 8.64 -7.67
N SER A 82 1.18 8.55 -8.96
CA SER A 82 0.31 7.49 -9.44
C SER A 82 0.68 7.00 -10.83
N LEU A 83 0.38 5.73 -11.07
CA LEU A 83 0.51 5.07 -12.36
C LEU A 83 -0.87 4.61 -12.85
N THR A 84 -0.97 4.34 -14.14
CA THR A 84 -2.06 3.55 -14.72
C THR A 84 -1.47 2.41 -15.53
N ILE A 85 -1.66 1.17 -15.06
CA ILE A 85 -1.17 -0.05 -15.70
C ILE A 85 -2.40 -0.88 -16.07
N ASP A 86 -2.58 -1.16 -17.36
CA ASP A 86 -3.75 -1.88 -17.90
C ASP A 86 -5.11 -1.30 -17.45
N GLY A 87 -5.19 0.02 -17.32
CA GLY A 87 -6.40 0.72 -16.85
C GLY A 87 -6.61 0.69 -15.33
N ILE A 88 -5.77 -0.02 -14.57
CA ILE A 88 -5.80 -0.02 -13.10
C ILE A 88 -4.92 1.09 -12.55
N ARG A 89 -5.47 1.86 -11.62
CA ARG A 89 -4.74 2.90 -10.89
C ARG A 89 -3.84 2.26 -9.83
N VAL A 90 -2.59 2.71 -9.81
CA VAL A 90 -1.62 2.33 -8.78
C VAL A 90 -1.15 3.60 -8.08
N GLU A 91 -1.42 3.73 -6.79
CA GLU A 91 -0.93 4.85 -5.97
C GLU A 91 0.43 4.47 -5.34
N ILE A 92 1.36 5.42 -5.35
CA ILE A 92 2.70 5.26 -4.76
C ILE A 92 2.82 6.26 -3.63
N MET A 93 3.11 5.78 -2.43
CA MET A 93 3.26 6.59 -1.22
C MET A 93 4.61 6.31 -0.54
N GLY A 94 5.58 7.19 -0.74
CA GLY A 94 6.88 7.15 -0.07
C GLY A 94 6.88 7.96 1.21
N ASP A 95 7.48 7.43 2.29
CA ASP A 95 7.64 8.15 3.58
C ASP A 95 6.31 8.72 4.09
N ILE A 96 5.29 7.86 4.15
CA ILE A 96 3.97 8.26 4.64
C ILE A 96 4.05 8.76 6.09
N GLN A 97 3.41 9.90 6.33
CA GLN A 97 3.25 10.50 7.65
C GLN A 97 1.79 10.87 7.85
N LYS A 98 1.26 10.55 9.02
CA LYS A 98 -0.09 10.92 9.46
C LYS A 98 -0.01 12.07 10.46
N ARG A 99 -1.01 12.94 10.43
CA ARG A 99 -1.14 14.03 11.40
C ARG A 99 -1.53 13.46 12.77
N LEU A 100 -0.87 13.92 13.82
CA LEU A 100 -1.14 13.59 15.22
C LEU A 100 -2.20 14.54 15.81
N GLU A 101 -2.75 14.18 16.96
CA GLU A 101 -3.81 14.96 17.64
C GLU A 101 -3.34 16.36 18.05
N ASP A 102 -2.04 16.53 18.34
CA ASP A 102 -1.42 17.83 18.63
C ASP A 102 -1.13 18.68 17.38
N GLY A 103 -1.48 18.16 16.19
CA GLY A 103 -1.27 18.81 14.90
C GLY A 103 0.13 18.65 14.31
N SER A 104 1.04 17.95 14.99
CA SER A 104 2.34 17.57 14.43
C SER A 104 2.21 16.38 13.47
N TRP A 105 3.30 16.03 12.80
CA TRP A 105 3.35 14.89 11.88
C TRP A 105 4.15 13.76 12.52
N GLU A 106 3.66 12.52 12.43
CA GLU A 106 4.47 11.36 12.86
C GLU A 106 5.75 11.25 12.02
N GLU A 107 6.77 10.57 12.53
CA GLU A 107 7.97 10.24 11.76
C GLU A 107 7.61 9.41 10.51
N PRO A 108 8.32 9.60 9.38
CA PRO A 108 8.15 8.76 8.21
C PRO A 108 8.18 7.28 8.56
N VAL A 109 7.16 6.55 8.11
CA VAL A 109 7.03 5.13 8.42
C VAL A 109 7.84 4.31 7.42
N ASP A 110 8.87 3.62 7.90
CA ASP A 110 9.45 2.49 7.17
C ASP A 110 8.46 1.31 7.18
N PRO A 111 7.95 0.84 6.02
CA PRO A 111 7.04 -0.30 5.97
C PRO A 111 7.75 -1.65 6.18
N ALA A 112 9.07 -1.74 6.09
CA ALA A 112 9.81 -3.01 6.15
C ALA A 112 9.55 -3.84 7.42
N PRO A 113 9.49 -3.25 8.64
CA PRO A 113 9.24 -4.01 9.87
C PRO A 113 7.81 -4.58 9.98
N PHE A 114 6.86 -3.99 9.25
CA PHE A 114 5.45 -4.38 9.28
C PHE A 114 5.05 -5.24 8.09
N ARG A 115 6.01 -5.57 7.22
CA ARG A 115 5.80 -6.37 6.02
C ARG A 115 5.57 -7.83 6.37
N ARG A 116 4.55 -8.41 5.74
CA ARG A 116 4.35 -9.85 5.59
C ARG A 116 4.54 -10.25 4.13
N TYR A 117 4.77 -11.53 3.88
CA TYR A 117 4.81 -12.08 2.53
C TYR A 117 3.64 -13.02 2.32
N VAL A 118 2.96 -12.85 1.20
CA VAL A 118 1.87 -13.73 0.74
C VAL A 118 2.29 -14.36 -0.57
N GLU A 119 2.19 -15.68 -0.65
CA GLU A 119 2.36 -16.42 -1.90
C GLU A 119 1.02 -16.42 -2.66
N THR A 120 1.02 -15.87 -3.88
CA THR A 120 -0.18 -15.83 -4.72
C THR A 120 0.21 -15.93 -6.19
N ASP A 121 -0.43 -16.84 -6.93
CA ASP A 121 -0.20 -17.00 -8.38
C ASP A 121 1.31 -17.14 -8.73
N GLY A 122 2.08 -17.85 -7.88
CA GLY A 122 3.52 -18.01 -8.06
C GLY A 122 4.36 -16.74 -7.82
N MET A 123 3.81 -15.73 -7.15
CA MET A 123 4.50 -14.52 -6.73
C MET A 123 4.58 -14.46 -5.20
N ARG A 124 5.73 -14.00 -4.69
CA ARG A 124 5.95 -13.70 -3.28
C ARG A 124 5.76 -12.21 -3.02
N ILE A 125 4.54 -11.81 -2.70
CA ILE A 125 4.15 -10.39 -2.62
C ILE A 125 4.36 -9.84 -1.21
N PRO A 126 5.11 -8.73 -1.05
CA PRO A 126 5.18 -8.02 0.22
C PRO A 126 3.86 -7.25 0.46
N VAL A 127 3.22 -7.48 1.60
CA VAL A 127 1.99 -6.80 2.03
C VAL A 127 2.17 -6.16 3.40
N LEU A 128 1.44 -5.08 3.68
CA LEU A 128 1.44 -4.46 5.01
C LEU A 128 0.58 -5.31 5.97
N SER A 129 1.07 -5.54 7.20
CA SER A 129 0.34 -6.35 8.17
C SER A 129 -1.01 -5.73 8.51
N LEU A 130 -2.04 -6.58 8.65
CA LEU A 130 -3.38 -6.14 9.03
C LEU A 130 -3.42 -5.41 10.38
N GLU A 131 -2.56 -5.79 11.32
CA GLU A 131 -2.45 -5.15 12.63
C GLU A 131 -1.91 -3.71 12.51
N TYR A 132 -0.96 -3.49 11.61
CA TYR A 132 -0.47 -2.14 11.32
C TYR A 132 -1.53 -1.33 10.57
N GLU A 133 -2.17 -1.91 9.56
CA GLU A 133 -3.27 -1.29 8.81
C GLU A 133 -4.41 -0.85 9.72
N TYR A 134 -4.85 -1.70 10.66
CA TYR A 134 -5.85 -1.34 11.66
C TYR A 134 -5.49 -0.05 12.41
N ARG A 135 -4.26 0.03 12.93
CA ARG A 135 -3.77 1.21 13.66
C ARG A 135 -3.67 2.44 12.76
N ALA A 136 -3.21 2.26 11.52
CA ALA A 136 -3.11 3.33 10.52
C ALA A 136 -4.49 3.92 10.19
N TYR A 137 -5.49 3.07 9.94
CA TYR A 137 -6.86 3.50 9.65
C TYR A 137 -7.53 4.19 10.84
N LEU A 138 -7.23 3.78 12.09
CA LEU A 138 -7.69 4.50 13.29
C LEU A 138 -7.13 5.92 13.34
N ARG A 139 -5.82 6.11 13.12
CA ARG A 139 -5.17 7.43 13.11
C ARG A 139 -5.71 8.34 12.02
N LEU A 140 -6.06 7.77 10.86
CA LEU A 140 -6.70 8.50 9.75
C LEU A 140 -8.20 8.81 10.01
N GLY A 141 -8.75 8.46 11.18
CA GLY A 141 -10.17 8.65 11.49
C GLY A 141 -11.12 7.73 10.72
N ARG A 142 -10.60 6.77 9.95
CA ARG A 142 -11.36 5.83 9.11
C ARG A 142 -11.88 4.64 9.92
N ARG A 143 -12.65 4.93 10.96
CA ARG A 143 -13.08 3.99 12.01
C ARG A 143 -13.83 2.76 11.46
N GLU A 144 -14.70 2.94 10.48
CA GLU A 144 -15.46 1.82 9.91
C GLU A 144 -14.55 0.74 9.29
N LYS A 145 -13.51 1.17 8.57
CA LYS A 145 -12.56 0.24 7.95
C LYS A 145 -11.67 -0.41 9.00
N ALA A 146 -11.23 0.35 10.00
CA ALA A 146 -10.48 -0.19 11.13
C ALA A 146 -11.27 -1.29 11.86
N GLU A 147 -12.55 -1.08 12.15
CA GLU A 147 -13.41 -2.08 12.79
C GLU A 147 -13.55 -3.37 11.95
N LYS A 148 -13.66 -3.25 10.63
CA LYS A 148 -13.68 -4.42 9.74
C LYS A 148 -12.39 -5.24 9.84
N ILE A 149 -11.24 -4.58 9.92
CA ILE A 149 -9.94 -5.25 10.09
C ILE A 149 -9.84 -5.90 11.47
N ARG A 150 -10.26 -5.19 12.53
CA ARG A 150 -10.26 -5.72 13.91
C ARG A 150 -11.07 -7.01 14.03
N ARG A 151 -12.31 -6.99 13.55
CA ARG A 151 -13.20 -8.17 13.59
C ARG A 151 -12.62 -9.36 12.83
N TRP A 152 -11.99 -9.09 11.68
CA TRP A 152 -11.33 -10.14 10.91
C TRP A 152 -10.18 -10.77 11.71
N LEU A 153 -9.32 -9.95 12.32
CA LEU A 153 -8.20 -10.41 13.14
C LEU A 153 -8.67 -11.23 14.35
N GLU A 154 -9.74 -10.81 15.02
CA GLU A 154 -10.33 -11.54 16.16
C GLU A 154 -10.88 -12.91 15.75
N GLY A 155 -11.54 -12.98 14.58
CA GLY A 155 -12.08 -14.23 14.05
C GLY A 155 -11.03 -15.24 13.55
N GLN A 156 -9.78 -14.82 13.33
CA GLN A 156 -8.67 -15.73 12.98
C GLN A 156 -8.03 -16.38 14.23
N ASN A 157 -8.25 -15.80 15.41
CA ASN A 157 -7.72 -16.28 16.69
C ASN A 157 -8.74 -17.13 17.47
N SER A 158 -9.91 -17.41 16.89
CA SER A 158 -10.99 -18.22 17.46
C SER A 158 -11.07 -19.57 16.78
#